data_AF-T0S2L7-F1
#
_entry.id   AF-T0S2L7-F1
#
_cell.length_a   1.000
_cell.length_b   1.000
_cell.length_c   1.000
_cell.angle_alpha   90.00
_cell.angle_beta   90.00
_cell.angle_gamma   90.00
#
_symmetry.space_group_name_H-M   'P 1'
#
loop_
_entity.id
_entity.type
_entity.pdbx_description
1 polymer ?
#
loop_
_entity_poly.entity_id
_entity_poly.type
_entity_poly.pdbx_seq_one_letter_code
_entity_poly.pdbx_strand_id
1 'polypeptide(L)'
;MTRSFPSIANLSNEALCDLFELPQKEAAAKLDSYEGALIRLCRSRGYSKWPYRQLAAITQKIKRLEAILAENPGSSMPLIQALIEQHQAEYQAIKTRKPDFKNLKLATKNDEKAVEQVTPSKMSLDFVLCSAT
;
A
#
# COMPACT_ATOMS: atom_id res chain seq x y z
N MET A 1 -4.83 33.16 9.98
CA MET A 1 -4.55 32.99 8.53
C MET A 1 -4.98 31.60 8.11
N THR A 2 -6.07 31.47 7.36
CA THR A 2 -6.50 30.19 6.80
C THR A 2 -5.58 29.83 5.64
N ARG A 3 -4.81 28.74 5.74
CA ARG A 3 -4.05 28.22 4.61
C ARG A 3 -5.05 27.68 3.59
N SER A 4 -5.14 28.33 2.44
CA SER A 4 -5.89 27.82 1.29
C SER A 4 -4.97 26.95 0.45
N PHE A 5 -5.43 25.75 0.11
CA PHE A 5 -4.66 24.82 -0.73
C PHE A 5 -5.26 24.80 -2.15
N PRO A 6 -4.43 24.76 -3.21
CA PRO A 6 -4.89 24.53 -4.57
C PRO A 6 -5.61 23.18 -4.70
N SER A 7 -6.56 23.13 -5.63
CA SER A 7 -7.25 21.89 -5.97
C SER A 7 -6.34 20.98 -6.79
N ILE A 8 -6.13 19.75 -6.30
CA ILE A 8 -5.34 18.71 -6.98
C ILE A 8 -6.21 17.73 -7.80
N ALA A 9 -7.50 18.02 -7.98
CA ALA A 9 -8.45 17.10 -8.63
C ALA A 9 -8.04 16.72 -10.08
N ASN A 10 -7.41 17.66 -10.79
CA ASN A 10 -7.05 17.53 -12.20
C ASN A 10 -5.64 16.95 -12.44
N LEU A 11 -4.96 16.44 -11.41
CA LEU A 11 -3.64 15.81 -11.56
C LEU A 11 -3.70 14.67 -12.60
N SER A 12 -2.69 14.42 -13.43
CA SER A 12 -2.72 13.23 -14.30
C SER A 12 -2.55 11.95 -13.46
N ASN A 13 -2.92 10.77 -14.01
CA ASN A 13 -2.65 9.50 -13.32
C ASN A 13 -1.15 9.20 -13.25
N GLU A 14 -0.41 9.54 -14.28
CA GLU A 14 1.05 9.39 -14.34
C GLU A 14 1.73 10.21 -13.24
N ALA A 15 1.38 11.50 -13.13
CA ALA A 15 1.91 12.36 -12.09
C ALA A 15 1.52 11.89 -10.67
N LEU A 16 0.39 11.20 -10.51
CA LEU A 16 0.03 10.57 -9.24
C LEU A 16 0.90 9.34 -8.94
N CYS A 17 1.12 8.49 -9.94
CA CYS A 17 1.96 7.29 -9.81
C CYS A 17 3.41 7.64 -9.45
N ASP A 18 3.95 8.74 -9.97
CA ASP A 18 5.30 9.21 -9.62
C ASP A 18 5.43 9.62 -8.15
N LEU A 19 4.33 10.05 -7.53
CA LEU A 19 4.31 10.41 -6.12
C LEU A 19 4.26 9.21 -5.19
N PHE A 20 3.88 8.02 -5.66
CA PHE A 20 3.75 6.82 -4.81
C PHE A 20 5.07 6.36 -4.18
N GLU A 21 6.19 6.81 -4.73
CA GLU A 21 7.54 6.55 -4.20
C GLU A 21 7.83 7.37 -2.94
N LEU A 22 7.00 8.37 -2.64
CA LEU A 22 7.15 9.26 -1.50
C LEU A 22 6.16 8.92 -0.37
N PRO A 23 6.54 9.18 0.89
CA PRO A 23 5.60 9.23 2.00
C PRO A 23 4.46 10.21 1.70
N GLN A 24 3.25 9.87 2.15
CA GLN A 24 2.05 10.66 1.89
C GLN A 24 2.21 12.15 2.28
N LYS A 25 2.88 12.42 3.41
CA LYS A 25 3.16 13.79 3.89
C LYS A 25 4.05 14.57 2.92
N GLU A 26 5.09 13.92 2.41
CA GLU A 26 6.02 14.53 1.45
C GLU A 26 5.37 14.72 0.09
N ALA A 27 4.57 13.75 -0.37
CA ALA A 27 3.78 13.88 -1.59
C ALA A 27 2.80 15.05 -1.51
N ALA A 28 2.18 15.27 -0.34
CA ALA A 28 1.29 16.40 -0.10
C ALA A 28 2.04 17.73 -0.14
N ALA A 29 3.20 17.81 0.51
CA ALA A 29 4.05 18.98 0.47
C ALA A 29 4.52 19.32 -0.96
N LYS A 30 4.86 18.30 -1.77
CA LYS A 30 5.30 18.48 -3.16
C LYS A 30 4.21 19.05 -4.08
N LEU A 31 2.94 18.81 -3.75
CA LEU A 31 1.79 19.33 -4.49
C LEU A 31 1.19 20.60 -3.89
N ASP A 32 1.85 21.20 -2.88
CA ASP A 32 1.29 22.28 -2.06
C ASP A 32 -0.15 21.97 -1.61
N SER A 33 -0.39 20.73 -1.18
CA SER A 33 -1.70 20.27 -0.76
C SER A 33 -1.62 19.59 0.60
N TYR A 34 -2.74 19.03 1.05
CA TYR A 34 -2.84 18.30 2.30
C TYR A 34 -3.12 16.82 2.07
N GLU A 35 -2.68 16.01 3.02
CA GLU A 35 -2.71 14.54 2.98
C GLU A 35 -4.10 13.97 2.65
N GLY A 36 -5.17 14.57 3.18
CA GLY A 36 -6.55 14.14 2.94
C GLY A 36 -7.01 14.34 1.50
N ALA A 37 -6.54 15.40 0.82
CA ALA A 37 -6.86 15.61 -0.60
C ALA A 37 -6.26 14.51 -1.48
N LEU A 38 -5.00 14.12 -1.21
CA LEU A 38 -4.31 13.03 -1.91
C LEU A 38 -5.00 11.69 -1.74
N ILE A 39 -5.43 11.36 -0.52
CA ILE A 39 -6.15 10.10 -0.26
C ILE A 39 -7.49 10.06 -0.97
N ARG A 40 -8.24 11.16 -0.97
CA ARG A 40 -9.51 11.23 -1.72
C ARG A 40 -9.28 11.06 -3.22
N LEU A 41 -8.24 11.68 -3.76
CA LEU A 41 -7.85 11.53 -5.17
C LEU A 41 -7.43 10.10 -5.51
N CYS A 42 -6.66 9.45 -4.64
CA CYS A 42 -6.27 8.06 -4.80
C CYS A 42 -7.50 7.13 -4.81
N ARG A 43 -8.41 7.33 -3.85
CA ARG A 43 -9.64 6.54 -3.74
C ARG A 43 -10.59 6.74 -4.91
N SER A 44 -10.74 7.98 -5.41
CA SER A 44 -11.57 8.24 -6.60
C SER A 44 -11.01 7.58 -7.85
N ARG A 45 -9.69 7.39 -7.89
CA ARG A 45 -8.99 6.65 -8.93
C ARG A 45 -8.93 5.15 -8.68
N GLY A 46 -9.48 4.69 -7.56
CA GLY A 46 -9.69 3.30 -7.10
C GLY A 46 -8.55 2.69 -6.26
N TYR A 47 -7.52 3.45 -5.91
CA TYR A 47 -6.54 3.01 -4.92
C TYR A 47 -7.14 3.12 -3.51
N SER A 48 -7.34 2.00 -2.84
CA SER A 48 -7.95 1.99 -1.49
C SER A 48 -7.07 2.67 -0.43
N LYS A 49 -5.75 2.55 -0.58
CA LYS A 49 -4.72 3.07 0.33
C LYS A 49 -3.54 3.62 -0.48
N TRP A 50 -2.75 4.50 0.14
CA TRP A 50 -1.51 5.03 -0.45
C TRP A 50 -0.46 3.90 -0.56
N PRO A 51 0.02 3.55 -1.77
CA PRO A 51 0.82 2.34 -1.99
C PRO A 51 2.29 2.44 -1.54
N TYR A 52 2.74 3.56 -0.98
CA TYR A 52 4.13 3.76 -0.53
C TYR A 52 4.68 2.64 0.34
N ARG A 53 3.93 2.18 1.35
CA ARG A 53 4.41 1.13 2.28
C ARG A 53 4.66 -0.20 1.58
N GLN A 54 3.83 -0.54 0.58
CA GLN A 54 3.98 -1.76 -0.19
C GLN A 54 5.18 -1.65 -1.13
N LEU A 55 5.30 -0.52 -1.83
CA LEU A 55 6.44 -0.24 -2.70
C LEU A 55 7.76 -0.27 -1.92
N ALA A 56 7.81 0.41 -0.77
CA ALA A 56 8.99 0.43 0.10
C ALA A 56 9.41 -0.97 0.59
N ALA A 57 8.44 -1.83 0.92
CA ALA A 57 8.73 -3.21 1.32
C ALA A 57 9.34 -4.02 0.17
N ILE A 58 8.84 -3.85 -1.05
CA ILE A 58 9.40 -4.51 -2.24
C ILE A 58 10.79 -3.96 -2.57
N THR A 59 10.99 -2.64 -2.52
CA THR A 59 12.30 -2.01 -2.70
C THR A 59 13.32 -2.54 -1.70
N GLN A 60 12.93 -2.76 -0.44
CA GLN A 60 13.81 -3.36 0.57
C GLN A 60 14.18 -4.81 0.23
N LYS A 61 13.25 -5.62 -0.30
CA LYS A 61 13.55 -6.98 -0.77
C LYS A 61 14.56 -6.96 -1.90
N ILE A 62 14.35 -6.09 -2.90
CA ILE A 62 15.26 -5.92 -4.04
C ILE A 62 16.67 -5.56 -3.53
N LYS A 63 16.79 -4.54 -2.67
CA LYS A 63 18.08 -4.12 -2.10
C LYS A 63 18.81 -5.23 -1.36
N ARG A 64 18.07 -6.08 -0.62
CA ARG A 64 18.67 -7.24 0.06
C ARG A 64 19.21 -8.27 -0.94
N LEU A 65 18.46 -8.56 -2.00
CA LEU A 65 18.90 -9.49 -3.04
C LEU A 65 20.11 -8.94 -3.81
N GLU A 66 20.12 -7.65 -4.11
CA GLU A 66 21.26 -6.97 -4.73
C GLU A 66 22.51 -7.03 -3.84
N ALA A 67 22.37 -6.86 -2.52
CA ALA A 67 23.48 -7.01 -1.58
C ALA A 67 24.04 -8.44 -1.56
N ILE A 68 23.17 -9.46 -1.56
CA ILE A 68 23.59 -10.87 -1.63
C ILE A 68 24.34 -11.15 -2.94
N LEU A 69 23.86 -10.59 -4.05
CA LEU A 69 24.49 -10.69 -5.37
C LEU A 69 25.91 -10.09 -5.37
N ALA A 70 26.06 -8.93 -4.71
CA ALA A 70 27.34 -8.24 -4.61
C ALA A 70 28.35 -8.98 -3.72
N GLU A 71 27.90 -9.63 -2.65
CA GLU A 71 28.76 -10.38 -1.73
C GLU A 71 29.20 -11.74 -2.28
N ASN A 72 28.37 -12.42 -3.08
CA ASN A 72 28.63 -13.78 -3.56
C ASN A 72 28.27 -13.97 -5.05
N PRO A 73 29.14 -13.56 -5.99
CA PRO A 73 28.87 -13.63 -7.43
C PRO A 73 28.92 -15.05 -8.04
N GLY A 74 28.82 -16.11 -7.22
CA GLY A 74 28.93 -17.52 -7.64
C GLY A 74 27.68 -18.09 -8.33
N SER A 75 27.52 -19.42 -8.30
CA SER A 75 26.47 -20.15 -9.05
C SER A 75 25.00 -19.77 -8.72
N SER A 76 24.73 -18.99 -7.67
CA SER A 76 23.38 -18.54 -7.30
C SER A 76 22.90 -17.28 -8.05
N MET A 77 23.79 -16.63 -8.81
CA MET A 77 23.48 -15.41 -9.59
C MET A 77 22.18 -15.48 -10.41
N PRO A 78 21.92 -16.50 -11.24
CA PRO A 78 20.72 -16.52 -12.09
C PRO A 78 19.42 -16.64 -11.28
N LEU A 79 19.45 -17.35 -10.14
CA LEU A 79 18.28 -17.50 -9.28
C LEU A 79 17.95 -16.18 -8.56
N ILE A 80 18.97 -15.53 -8.01
CA ILE A 80 18.82 -14.22 -7.33
C ILE A 80 18.34 -13.18 -8.33
N GLN A 81 18.89 -13.19 -9.55
CA GLN A 81 18.48 -12.27 -10.62
C GLN A 81 17.00 -12.46 -11.01
N ALA A 82 16.55 -13.71 -11.21
CA ALA A 82 15.15 -13.99 -11.49
C ALA A 82 14.21 -13.52 -10.38
N LEU A 83 14.65 -13.61 -9.12
CA LEU A 83 13.87 -13.14 -7.97
C LEU A 83 13.79 -11.60 -7.90
N ILE A 84 14.88 -10.91 -8.26
CA ILE A 84 14.88 -9.44 -8.41
C ILE A 84 13.87 -9.03 -9.48
N GLU A 85 13.90 -9.67 -10.64
CA GLU A 85 12.97 -9.42 -11.74
C GLU A 85 11.51 -9.66 -11.33
N GLN A 86 11.24 -10.72 -10.57
CA GLN A 86 9.91 -10.99 -10.01
C GLN A 86 9.44 -9.84 -9.11
N HIS A 87 10.28 -9.37 -8.19
CA HIS A 87 9.93 -8.26 -7.31
C HIS A 87 9.81 -6.92 -8.05
N GLN A 88 10.58 -6.71 -9.11
CA GLN A 88 10.42 -5.55 -9.98
C GLN A 88 9.08 -5.59 -10.74
N ALA A 89 8.67 -6.76 -11.23
CA ALA A 89 7.36 -6.94 -11.85
C ALA A 89 6.22 -6.68 -10.84
N GLU A 90 6.35 -7.15 -9.60
CA GLU A 90 5.42 -6.86 -8.51
C GLU A 90 5.34 -5.35 -8.20
N TYR A 91 6.49 -4.68 -8.15
CA TYR A 91 6.58 -3.22 -7.96
C TYR A 91 5.83 -2.47 -9.05
N GLN A 92 6.09 -2.81 -10.32
CA GLN A 92 5.43 -2.16 -11.46
C GLN A 92 3.94 -2.46 -11.48
N ALA A 93 3.53 -3.68 -11.15
CA ALA A 93 2.13 -4.06 -11.04
C ALA A 93 1.41 -3.18 -10.01
N ILE A 94 1.98 -2.94 -8.84
CA ILE A 94 1.37 -2.07 -7.81
C ILE A 94 1.36 -0.60 -8.24
N LYS A 95 2.45 -0.10 -8.83
CA LYS A 95 2.58 1.31 -9.26
C LYS A 95 1.59 1.65 -10.38
N THR A 96 1.38 0.72 -11.32
CA THR A 96 0.54 0.93 -12.51
C THR A 96 -0.87 0.33 -12.38
N ARG A 97 -1.17 -0.36 -11.27
CA ARG A 97 -2.44 -1.07 -11.08
C ARG A 97 -3.61 -0.12 -11.34
N LYS A 98 -4.29 -0.30 -12.47
CA LYS A 98 -5.62 0.28 -12.66
C LYS A 98 -6.57 -0.48 -11.73
N PRO A 99 -7.21 0.19 -10.78
CA PRO A 99 -8.05 -0.49 -9.82
C PRO A 99 -9.37 -0.91 -10.45
N ASP A 100 -9.85 -2.08 -10.01
CA ASP A 100 -11.16 -2.60 -10.39
C ASP A 100 -12.26 -1.72 -9.77
N PHE A 101 -13.01 -1.01 -10.63
CA PHE A 101 -14.17 -0.19 -10.25
C PHE A 101 -15.35 -0.99 -9.66
N LYS A 102 -15.20 -2.30 -9.45
CA LYS A 102 -16.30 -3.22 -9.12
C LYS A 102 -16.91 -3.03 -7.71
N ASN A 103 -16.33 -2.18 -6.86
CA ASN A 103 -16.84 -1.90 -5.50
C ASN A 103 -17.38 -0.47 -5.29
N LEU A 104 -17.56 0.35 -6.33
CA LEU A 104 -18.09 1.72 -6.17
C LEU A 104 -19.63 1.80 -6.04
N LYS A 105 -20.32 0.69 -5.77
CA LYS A 105 -21.77 0.64 -5.49
C LYS A 105 -22.03 -0.05 -4.16
N LEU A 106 -21.70 0.59 -3.03
CA LEU A 106 -22.35 0.28 -1.74
C LEU A 106 -22.19 1.45 -0.76
N ALA A 107 -22.67 2.63 -1.15
CA ALA A 107 -22.80 3.76 -0.24
C ALA A 107 -23.95 4.68 -0.68
N THR A 108 -25.11 4.10 -0.97
CA THR A 108 -26.37 4.84 -0.98
C THR A 108 -27.41 4.02 -0.23
N LYS A 109 -27.97 4.64 0.82
CA LYS A 109 -29.04 4.18 1.72
C LYS A 109 -28.66 3.11 2.74
N ASN A 110 -28.61 3.53 4.00
CA ASN A 110 -29.21 2.86 5.15
C ASN A 110 -29.31 3.89 6.29
N ASP A 111 -30.32 4.76 6.18
CA ASP A 111 -31.05 5.21 7.36
C ASP A 111 -31.88 4.02 7.88
N GLU A 112 -32.03 3.95 9.21
CA GLU A 112 -32.89 3.01 9.97
C GLU A 112 -32.40 1.54 10.08
N LYS A 113 -31.80 1.17 11.22
CA LYS A 113 -32.48 0.46 12.35
C LYS A 113 -31.52 -0.09 13.42
N ALA A 114 -31.96 0.04 14.68
CA ALA A 114 -31.83 -0.87 15.84
C ALA A 114 -30.41 -1.30 16.27
N VAL A 115 -29.88 -0.89 17.43
CA VAL A 115 -30.20 -1.41 18.79
C VAL A 115 -30.37 -2.93 18.81
N GLU A 116 -29.32 -3.67 19.20
CA GLU A 116 -29.38 -4.64 20.31
C GLU A 116 -27.98 -5.12 20.70
N GLN A 117 -27.66 -5.04 21.99
CA GLN A 117 -26.48 -5.64 22.59
C GLN A 117 -26.78 -7.08 22.99
N VAL A 118 -25.90 -8.05 22.70
CA VAL A 118 -25.73 -9.27 23.52
C VAL A 118 -24.29 -9.82 23.34
N THR A 119 -23.49 -9.77 24.40
CA THR A 119 -22.39 -10.74 24.67
C THR A 119 -23.03 -11.98 25.33
N PRO A 120 -22.49 -13.23 25.33
CA PRO A 120 -21.19 -13.53 25.96
C PRO A 120 -20.41 -14.80 25.49
N SER A 121 -19.21 -14.92 26.07
CA SER A 121 -18.54 -16.15 26.54
C SER A 121 -17.90 -17.18 25.58
N LYS A 122 -16.58 -17.32 25.83
CA LYS A 122 -15.80 -18.56 26.03
C LYS A 122 -15.67 -19.54 24.86
N MET A 123 -14.43 -19.70 24.39
CA MET A 123 -13.69 -20.94 24.68
C MET A 123 -12.17 -20.69 24.66
N SER A 124 -11.53 -21.13 25.75
CA SER A 124 -10.09 -21.27 25.96
C SER A 124 -9.58 -22.44 25.13
N LEU A 125 -8.35 -22.34 24.64
CA LEU A 125 -7.51 -23.50 24.30
C LEU A 125 -6.03 -23.11 24.46
N ASP A 126 -5.60 -23.01 25.72
CA ASP A 126 -4.19 -23.26 26.05
C ASP A 126 -3.91 -24.75 25.87
N PHE A 127 -2.62 -25.08 25.68
CA PHE A 127 -1.95 -26.40 25.77
C PHE A 127 -1.44 -26.92 24.40
N VAL A 128 -0.13 -26.80 24.12
CA VAL A 128 0.92 -27.86 24.09
C VAL A 128 2.10 -27.24 23.28
N LEU A 129 3.40 -27.26 23.62
CA LEU A 129 4.21 -27.85 24.68
C LEU A 129 5.51 -27.03 24.82
N CYS A 130 6.01 -26.94 26.04
CA CYS A 130 7.38 -26.58 26.39
C CYS A 130 8.30 -27.83 26.24
N SER A 131 9.62 -27.60 26.24
CA SER A 131 10.71 -28.53 26.58
C SER A 131 11.54 -29.15 25.43
N ALA A 132 12.78 -28.68 25.31
CA ALA A 132 14.04 -29.43 25.04
C ALA A 132 15.11 -28.39 24.63
N THR A 133 16.31 -28.28 25.20
CA THR A 133 17.04 -29.00 26.25
C THR A 133 18.16 -28.05 26.70
#